data_AF-A0A150TL14-F1
#
_entry.id   AF-A0A150TL14-F1
#
_cell.length_a   1.000
_cell.length_b   1.000
_cell.length_c   1.000
_cell.angle_alpha   90.00
_cell.angle_beta   90.00
_cell.angle_gamma   90.00
#
_symmetry.space_group_name_H-M   'P 1'
#
loop_
_entity.id
_entity.type
_entity.pdbx_description
1 polymer ?
#
loop_
_entity_poly.entity_id
_entity_poly.type
_entity_poly.pdbx_seq_one_letter_code
_entity_poly.pdbx_strand_id
1 'polypeptide(L)'
;MGSFARLLREPVVHFLFIGALLFLAHRLIVGDPRVVVVSGGLKADVERRFRDETGRAPTEAELQTALDRWKRDEALYREALREGLDRQDATVRTVLADKLRARAAQQTPAREPTDAELDAWLAAHRSQYETPLRYSFEVVAFPRSDPEAETQRSTYRRALADGADPKTLGRPIAGGNLTRDKLAAKFGPAVSESMCNLPLATWQPLETGDSLLLARVNRIEGGLPSREAIRATLVADWVAARKKQAADDFVESVVARYRFEEAP
;
A
#
# COMPACT_ATOMS: atom_id res chain seq x y z
N MET A 1 5.69 -22.65 -79.93
CA MET A 1 4.79 -22.21 -78.84
C MET A 1 4.52 -23.36 -77.84
N GLY A 2 5.55 -23.94 -77.20
CA GLY A 2 5.39 -25.11 -76.32
C GLY A 2 5.89 -24.94 -74.88
N SER A 3 6.61 -23.86 -74.58
CA SER A 3 7.32 -23.69 -73.31
C SER A 3 6.42 -23.19 -72.17
N PHE A 4 5.36 -22.44 -72.49
CA PHE A 4 4.47 -21.81 -71.50
C PHE A 4 3.54 -22.83 -70.81
N ALA A 5 3.03 -23.81 -71.56
CA ALA A 5 2.16 -24.86 -71.03
C ALA A 5 2.91 -25.89 -70.15
N ARG A 6 4.24 -25.97 -70.30
CA ARG A 6 5.10 -26.85 -69.49
C ARG A 6 5.45 -26.20 -68.15
N LEU A 7 5.75 -24.90 -68.14
CA LEU A 7 5.92 -24.12 -66.91
C LEU A 7 4.65 -24.12 -66.04
N LEU A 8 3.47 -24.00 -66.65
CA LEU A 8 2.19 -24.02 -65.93
C LEU A 8 1.85 -25.36 -65.27
N ARG A 9 2.59 -26.44 -65.55
CA ARG A 9 2.42 -27.75 -64.89
C ARG A 9 3.42 -27.99 -63.76
N GLU A 10 4.38 -27.09 -63.56
CA GLU A 10 5.35 -27.24 -62.48
C GLU A 10 4.71 -26.90 -61.12
N PRO A 11 4.90 -27.74 -60.09
CA PRO A 11 4.39 -27.48 -58.74
C PRO A 11 4.87 -26.13 -58.17
N VAL A 12 6.08 -25.69 -58.55
CA VAL A 12 6.69 -24.44 -58.11
C VAL A 12 5.90 -23.21 -58.61
N VAL A 13 5.40 -23.25 -59.85
CA VAL A 13 4.62 -22.15 -60.42
C VAL A 13 3.27 -22.01 -59.72
N HIS A 14 2.63 -23.13 -59.38
CA HIS A 14 1.40 -23.12 -58.59
C HIS A 14 1.64 -22.57 -57.17
N PHE A 15 2.73 -22.98 -56.52
CA PHE A 15 3.09 -22.47 -55.20
C PHE A 15 3.35 -20.95 -55.22
N LEU A 16 4.11 -20.45 -56.21
CA LEU A 16 4.33 -19.01 -56.40
C LEU A 16 3.04 -18.25 -56.68
N PHE A 17 2.15 -18.80 -57.51
CA PHE A 17 0.88 -18.16 -57.84
C PHE A 17 -0.06 -18.10 -56.64
N ILE A 18 -0.21 -19.21 -55.90
CA ILE A 18 -0.98 -19.25 -54.67
C ILE A 18 -0.37 -18.32 -53.61
N GLY A 19 0.95 -18.30 -53.48
CA GLY A 19 1.66 -17.38 -52.58
C GLY A 19 1.42 -15.91 -52.94
N ALA A 20 1.45 -15.56 -54.23
CA ALA A 20 1.14 -14.21 -54.70
C ALA A 20 -0.33 -13.82 -54.45
N LEU A 21 -1.27 -14.75 -54.67
CA LEU A 21 -2.68 -14.57 -54.36
C LEU A 21 -2.92 -14.36 -52.87
N LEU A 22 -2.28 -15.17 -52.01
CA LEU A 22 -2.35 -15.03 -50.56
C LEU A 22 -1.74 -13.70 -50.11
N PHE A 23 -0.63 -13.26 -50.68
CA PHE A 23 -0.02 -11.98 -50.36
C PHE A 23 -0.91 -10.80 -50.77
N LEU A 24 -1.54 -10.88 -51.95
CA LEU A 24 -2.48 -9.85 -52.41
C LEU A 24 -3.74 -9.81 -51.54
N ALA A 25 -4.33 -10.97 -51.24
CA ALA A 25 -5.47 -11.08 -50.34
C ALA A 25 -5.13 -10.55 -48.94
N HIS A 26 -3.96 -10.91 -48.41
CA HIS A 26 -3.46 -10.39 -47.15
C HIS A 26 -3.35 -8.86 -47.17
N ARG A 27 -2.79 -8.29 -48.24
CA ARG A 27 -2.66 -6.83 -48.36
C ARG A 27 -3.99 -6.10 -48.47
N LEU A 28 -4.99 -6.71 -49.12
CA LEU A 28 -6.33 -6.16 -49.24
C LEU A 28 -7.13 -6.24 -47.94
N ILE A 29 -6.94 -7.31 -47.16
CA ILE A 29 -7.68 -7.56 -45.91
C ILE A 29 -7.05 -6.81 -44.73
N VAL A 30 -5.72 -6.85 -44.59
CA VAL A 30 -4.98 -6.27 -43.46
C VAL A 30 -4.59 -4.82 -43.70
N GLY A 31 -4.58 -4.36 -44.96
CA GLY A 31 -4.25 -2.99 -45.34
C GLY A 31 -2.74 -2.72 -45.37
N ASP A 32 -2.36 -1.48 -45.68
CA ASP A 32 -0.95 -1.08 -45.65
C ASP A 32 -0.52 -0.75 -44.21
N PRO A 33 0.48 -1.45 -43.63
CA PRO A 33 0.93 -1.22 -42.26
C PRO A 33 1.50 0.20 -42.03
N ARG A 34 1.82 0.94 -43.09
CA ARG A 34 2.29 2.34 -43.03
C ARG A 34 1.17 3.37 -43.01
N VAL A 35 -0.06 2.97 -43.32
CA VAL A 35 -1.22 3.88 -43.29
C VAL A 35 -1.86 3.82 -41.92
N VAL A 36 -1.92 4.98 -41.25
CA VAL A 36 -2.59 5.14 -39.96
C VAL A 36 -3.80 6.04 -40.15
N VAL A 37 -4.99 5.49 -39.88
CA VAL A 37 -6.24 6.27 -39.98
C VAL A 37 -6.44 7.06 -38.69
N VAL A 38 -6.34 8.38 -38.79
CA VAL A 38 -6.68 9.29 -37.68
C VAL A 38 -8.20 9.41 -37.60
N SER A 39 -8.83 8.48 -36.87
CA SER A 39 -10.29 8.42 -36.71
C SER A 39 -10.84 9.53 -35.80
N GLY A 40 -12.14 9.79 -35.87
CA GLY A 40 -12.81 10.70 -34.94
C GLY A 40 -12.69 10.25 -33.48
N GLY A 41 -12.71 8.93 -33.23
CA GLY A 41 -12.49 8.37 -31.88
C GLY A 41 -11.09 8.64 -31.34
N LEU A 42 -10.06 8.60 -32.19
CA LEU A 42 -8.70 8.95 -31.81
C LEU A 42 -8.59 10.44 -31.44
N LYS A 43 -9.17 11.33 -32.26
CA LYS A 43 -9.19 12.76 -31.95
C LYS A 43 -9.85 13.03 -30.60
N ALA A 44 -10.98 12.39 -30.33
CA ALA A 44 -11.66 12.49 -29.05
C ALA A 44 -10.80 11.98 -27.88
N ASP A 45 -9.97 10.96 -28.08
CA ASP A 45 -9.04 10.46 -27.05
C ASP A 45 -7.88 11.43 -26.79
N VAL A 46 -7.33 12.04 -27.86
CA VAL A 46 -6.29 13.08 -27.74
C VAL A 46 -6.84 14.31 -27.00
N GLU A 47 -8.06 14.74 -27.33
CA GLU A 47 -8.74 15.82 -26.59
C GLU A 47 -8.98 15.47 -25.13
N ARG A 48 -9.37 14.22 -24.84
CA ARG A 48 -9.58 13.74 -23.46
C ARG A 48 -8.29 13.84 -22.66
N ARG A 49 -7.18 13.32 -23.20
CA ARG A 49 -5.87 13.40 -22.54
C ARG A 49 -5.42 14.83 -22.30
N PHE A 50 -5.62 15.72 -23.28
CA PHE A 50 -5.31 17.14 -23.11
C PHE A 50 -6.13 17.77 -21.98
N ARG A 51 -7.43 17.45 -21.89
CA ARG A 51 -8.29 17.89 -20.79
C ARG A 51 -7.82 17.35 -19.44
N ASP A 52 -7.46 16.07 -19.39
CA ASP A 52 -6.98 15.43 -18.17
C ASP A 52 -5.66 16.07 -17.67
N GLU A 53 -4.78 16.48 -18.58
CA GLU A 53 -3.50 17.12 -18.25
C GLU A 53 -3.62 18.61 -17.89
N THR A 54 -4.50 19.36 -18.57
CA THR A 54 -4.58 20.83 -18.47
C THR A 54 -5.80 21.36 -17.73
N GLY A 55 -6.77 20.50 -17.42
CA GLY A 55 -8.03 20.85 -16.77
C GLY A 55 -9.03 21.60 -17.66
N ARG A 56 -8.75 21.79 -18.96
CA ARG A 56 -9.64 22.48 -19.91
C ARG A 56 -9.62 21.88 -21.31
N ALA A 57 -10.62 22.21 -22.12
CA ALA A 57 -10.63 21.81 -23.53
C ALA A 57 -9.48 22.49 -24.32
N PRO A 58 -8.88 21.77 -25.28
CA PRO A 58 -7.89 22.37 -26.19
C PRO A 58 -8.56 23.35 -27.15
N THR A 59 -7.84 24.40 -27.52
CA THR A 59 -8.16 25.18 -28.72
C THR A 59 -7.84 24.36 -29.98
N GLU A 60 -8.36 24.76 -31.14
CA GLU A 60 -8.10 24.06 -32.40
C GLU A 60 -6.60 23.95 -32.71
N ALA A 61 -5.84 25.03 -32.48
CA ALA A 61 -4.39 25.03 -32.71
C ALA A 61 -3.64 24.07 -31.75
N GLU A 62 -4.05 24.00 -30.49
CA GLU A 62 -3.49 23.08 -29.50
C GLU A 62 -3.83 21.63 -29.83
N LEU A 63 -5.07 21.37 -30.28
CA LEU A 63 -5.49 20.04 -30.71
C LEU A 63 -4.70 19.56 -31.93
N GLN A 64 -4.49 20.43 -32.94
CA GLN A 64 -3.64 20.07 -34.09
C GLN A 64 -2.20 19.78 -33.66
N THR A 65 -1.64 20.58 -32.76
CA THR A 65 -0.30 20.35 -32.22
C THR A 65 -0.21 19.01 -31.48
N ALA A 66 -1.21 18.68 -30.66
CA ALA A 66 -1.28 17.41 -29.94
C ALA A 66 -1.43 16.22 -30.91
N LEU A 67 -2.24 16.36 -31.97
CA LEU A 67 -2.36 15.35 -33.01
C LEU A 67 -1.07 15.16 -33.80
N ASP A 68 -0.35 16.23 -34.12
CA ASP A 68 0.92 16.13 -34.83
C ASP A 68 2.01 15.48 -33.98
N ARG A 69 2.05 15.78 -32.68
CA ARG A 69 2.90 15.04 -31.73
C ARG A 69 2.53 13.57 -31.72
N TRP A 70 1.24 13.25 -31.58
CA TRP A 70 0.75 11.87 -31.59
C TRP A 70 1.15 11.13 -32.87
N LYS A 71 1.03 11.75 -34.05
CA LYS A 71 1.44 11.13 -35.34
C LYS A 71 2.93 10.79 -35.37
N ARG A 72 3.79 11.68 -34.85
CA ARG A 72 5.24 11.44 -34.77
C ARG A 72 5.53 10.27 -33.82
N ASP A 73 4.92 10.29 -32.65
CA ASP A 73 5.08 9.23 -31.64
C ASP A 73 4.60 7.88 -32.18
N GLU A 74 3.46 7.83 -32.89
CA GLU A 74 2.93 6.62 -33.52
C GLU A 74 3.84 6.09 -34.64
N ALA A 75 4.40 6.98 -35.47
CA ALA A 75 5.34 6.58 -36.50
C ALA A 75 6.62 5.97 -35.90
N LEU A 76 7.19 6.61 -34.87
CA LEU A 76 8.36 6.10 -34.15
C LEU A 76 8.05 4.79 -33.41
N TYR A 77 6.88 4.67 -32.80
CA TYR A 77 6.44 3.45 -32.12
C TYR A 77 6.36 2.26 -33.08
N ARG A 78 5.75 2.44 -34.25
CA ARG A 78 5.68 1.38 -35.28
C ARG A 78 7.06 0.99 -35.79
N GLU A 79 7.95 1.96 -35.97
CA GLU A 79 9.32 1.69 -36.38
C GLU A 79 10.11 0.94 -35.30
N ALA A 80 9.94 1.31 -34.03
CA ALA A 80 10.52 0.59 -32.89
C ALA A 80 10.06 -0.88 -32.82
N LEU A 81 8.77 -1.15 -33.10
CA LEU A 81 8.26 -2.53 -33.20
C LEU A 81 8.83 -3.28 -34.41
N ARG A 82 9.04 -2.59 -35.54
CA ARG A 82 9.65 -3.16 -36.75
C ARG A 82 11.10 -3.57 -36.50
N GLU A 83 11.84 -2.76 -35.73
CA GLU A 83 13.21 -3.05 -35.31
C GLU A 83 13.29 -4.08 -34.17
N GLY A 84 12.17 -4.37 -33.50
CA GLY A 84 12.10 -5.37 -32.43
C GLY A 84 12.59 -4.86 -31.07
N LEU A 85 12.58 -3.54 -30.84
CA LEU A 85 13.00 -2.94 -29.57
C LEU A 85 12.16 -3.42 -28.38
N ASP A 86 10.90 -3.83 -28.62
CA ASP A 86 10.02 -4.46 -27.65
C ASP A 86 10.53 -5.81 -27.12
N ARG A 87 11.36 -6.50 -27.91
CA ARG A 87 11.89 -7.85 -27.60
C ARG A 87 13.34 -7.83 -27.16
N GLN A 88 14.13 -6.89 -27.66
CA GLN A 88 15.59 -6.82 -27.47
C GLN A 88 15.99 -5.95 -26.28
N ASP A 89 15.19 -4.95 -25.91
CA ASP A 89 15.48 -4.06 -24.80
C ASP A 89 14.87 -4.59 -23.48
N ALA A 90 15.72 -4.88 -22.49
CA ALA A 90 15.30 -5.40 -21.19
C ALA A 90 14.43 -4.42 -20.39
N THR A 91 14.66 -3.12 -20.53
CA THR A 91 13.86 -2.07 -19.89
C THR A 91 12.46 -2.05 -20.48
N VAL A 92 12.35 -2.08 -21.81
CA VAL A 92 11.04 -2.10 -22.49
C VAL A 92 10.25 -3.35 -22.10
N ARG A 93 10.89 -4.52 -22.06
CA ARG A 93 10.25 -5.78 -21.60
C ARG A 93 9.74 -5.68 -20.18
N THR A 94 10.52 -5.08 -19.28
CA THR A 94 10.12 -4.87 -17.88
C THR A 94 8.91 -3.95 -17.79
N VAL A 95 8.92 -2.83 -18.51
CA VAL A 95 7.79 -1.89 -18.57
C VAL A 95 6.52 -2.56 -19.10
N LEU A 96 6.63 -3.42 -20.12
CA LEU A 96 5.47 -4.16 -20.65
C LEU A 96 4.92 -5.17 -19.63
N ALA A 97 5.81 -5.88 -18.92
CA ALA A 97 5.41 -6.79 -17.85
C ALA A 97 4.70 -6.03 -16.70
N ASP A 98 5.22 -4.86 -16.31
CA ASP A 98 4.62 -4.02 -15.27
C ASP A 98 3.27 -3.45 -15.68
N LYS A 99 3.13 -3.00 -16.94
CA LYS A 99 1.82 -2.58 -17.47
C LYS A 99 0.80 -3.72 -17.43
N LEU A 100 1.24 -4.95 -17.70
CA LEU A 100 0.37 -6.12 -17.64
C LEU A 100 -0.04 -6.44 -16.19
N ARG A 101 0.89 -6.37 -15.22
CA ARG A 101 0.60 -6.49 -13.77
C ARG A 101 -0.39 -5.42 -13.30
N ALA A 102 -0.16 -4.16 -13.68
CA ALA A 102 -1.02 -3.04 -13.31
C ALA A 102 -2.45 -3.20 -13.87
N ARG A 103 -2.60 -3.73 -15.09
CA ARG A 103 -3.91 -4.05 -15.67
C ARG A 103 -4.66 -5.07 -14.81
N ALA A 104 -3.99 -6.11 -14.32
CA ALA A 104 -4.61 -7.09 -13.45
C ALA A 104 -5.10 -6.47 -12.12
N ALA A 105 -4.30 -5.60 -11.51
CA ALA A 105 -4.68 -4.88 -10.30
C ALA A 105 -5.92 -3.98 -10.47
N GLN A 106 -6.22 -3.54 -11.69
CA GLN A 106 -7.40 -2.71 -12.02
C GLN A 106 -8.67 -3.53 -12.30
N GLN A 107 -8.54 -4.83 -12.58
CA GLN A 107 -9.69 -5.69 -12.92
C GLN A 107 -10.45 -6.22 -11.71
N THR A 108 -9.93 -6.04 -10.49
CA THR A 108 -10.64 -6.43 -9.27
C THR A 108 -11.80 -5.46 -9.04
N PRO A 109 -13.07 -5.92 -9.13
CA PRO A 109 -14.22 -5.07 -8.84
C PRO A 109 -14.06 -4.54 -7.41
N ALA A 110 -14.17 -3.22 -7.26
CA ALA A 110 -14.19 -2.57 -5.96
C ALA A 110 -15.54 -2.89 -5.29
N ARG A 111 -15.75 -4.14 -4.87
CA ARG A 111 -16.82 -4.41 -3.93
C ARG A 111 -16.39 -3.85 -2.59
N GLU A 112 -17.34 -3.27 -1.88
CA GLU A 112 -17.08 -2.91 -0.49
C GLU A 112 -16.85 -4.19 0.34
N PRO A 113 -15.82 -4.22 1.19
CA PRO A 113 -15.62 -5.33 2.11
C PRO A 113 -16.76 -5.37 3.12
N THR A 114 -17.18 -6.58 3.49
CA THR A 114 -18.16 -6.77 4.56
C THR A 114 -17.51 -6.51 5.92
N ASP A 115 -18.32 -6.21 6.94
CA ASP A 115 -17.79 -6.01 8.29
C ASP A 115 -17.07 -7.26 8.81
N ALA A 116 -17.57 -8.46 8.51
CA ALA A 116 -16.93 -9.71 8.87
C ALA A 116 -15.52 -9.86 8.25
N GLU A 117 -15.31 -9.39 7.02
CA GLU A 117 -13.99 -9.44 6.37
C GLU A 117 -13.02 -8.43 6.95
N LEU A 118 -13.52 -7.23 7.29
CA LEU A 118 -12.72 -6.21 7.94
C LEU A 118 -12.34 -6.62 9.36
N ASP A 119 -13.21 -7.34 10.07
CA ASP A 119 -12.93 -7.86 11.40
C ASP A 119 -11.91 -9.01 11.34
N ALA A 120 -12.04 -9.91 10.35
CA ALA A 120 -11.03 -10.94 10.09
C ALA A 120 -9.67 -10.32 9.70
N TRP A 121 -9.69 -9.27 8.87
CA TRP A 121 -8.50 -8.52 8.48
C TRP A 121 -7.83 -7.87 9.68
N LEU A 122 -8.61 -7.20 10.53
CA LEU A 122 -8.13 -6.57 11.76
C LEU A 122 -7.55 -7.61 12.73
N ALA A 123 -8.17 -8.78 12.87
CA ALA A 123 -7.65 -9.85 13.70
C ALA A 123 -6.30 -10.38 13.20
N ALA A 124 -6.16 -10.56 11.88
CA ALA A 124 -4.92 -11.04 11.25
C ALA A 124 -3.78 -9.99 11.27
N HIS A 125 -4.12 -8.69 11.25
CA HIS A 125 -3.14 -7.59 11.14
C HIS A 125 -3.17 -6.64 12.34
N ARG A 126 -3.64 -7.11 13.50
CA ARG A 126 -3.90 -6.28 14.68
C ARG A 126 -2.72 -5.38 15.07
N SER A 127 -1.50 -5.91 15.02
CA SER A 127 -0.28 -5.19 15.38
C SER A 127 0.00 -3.95 14.52
N GLN A 128 -0.58 -3.85 13.32
CA GLN A 128 -0.44 -2.69 12.44
C GLN A 128 -1.36 -1.54 12.85
N TYR A 129 -2.46 -1.84 13.56
CA TYR A 129 -3.48 -0.88 13.96
C TYR A 129 -3.40 -0.54 15.45
N GLU A 130 -2.72 -1.36 16.23
CA GLU A 130 -2.56 -1.17 17.67
C GLU A 130 -1.49 -0.13 17.97
N THR A 131 -1.85 0.87 18.76
CA THR A 131 -0.89 1.87 19.25
C THR A 131 -0.33 1.45 20.60
N PRO A 132 0.94 1.74 20.92
CA PRO A 132 1.51 1.38 22.22
C PRO A 132 0.71 1.97 23.37
N LEU A 133 0.36 1.15 24.36
CA LEU A 133 -0.30 1.62 25.57
C LEU A 133 0.60 2.60 26.31
N ARG A 134 0.03 3.74 26.67
CA ARG A 134 0.69 4.79 27.44
C ARG A 134 -0.09 5.04 28.73
N TYR A 135 0.65 5.13 29.83
CA TYR A 135 0.11 5.30 31.16
C TYR A 135 0.40 6.73 31.59
N SER A 136 -0.67 7.50 31.79
CA SER A 136 -0.61 8.78 32.49
C SER A 136 -0.63 8.53 33.99
N PHE A 137 0.42 8.91 34.68
CA PHE A 137 0.59 8.61 36.10
C PHE A 137 1.13 9.79 36.89
N GLU A 138 0.92 9.71 38.20
CA GLU A 138 1.52 10.56 39.22
C GLU A 138 2.20 9.66 40.26
N VAL A 139 3.39 10.07 40.71
CA VAL A 139 4.17 9.35 41.74
C VAL A 139 4.67 10.34 42.78
N VAL A 140 4.56 9.95 44.04
CA VAL A 140 5.21 10.60 45.19
C VAL A 140 6.24 9.63 45.74
N ALA A 141 7.49 10.09 45.86
CA ALA A 141 8.61 9.27 46.33
C ALA A 141 8.96 9.59 47.79
N PHE A 142 9.30 8.53 48.53
CA PHE A 142 9.77 8.54 49.91
C PHE A 142 11.09 7.75 49.93
N PRO A 143 12.23 8.44 49.78
CA PRO A 143 13.54 7.78 49.72
C PRO A 143 13.82 6.97 50.98
N ARG A 144 14.30 5.73 50.84
CA ARG A 144 14.63 4.87 51.99
C ARG A 144 15.81 5.39 52.82
N SER A 145 16.54 6.38 52.31
CA SER A 145 17.57 7.11 53.07
C SER A 145 16.99 7.97 54.19
N ASP A 146 15.70 8.31 54.14
CA ASP A 146 14.98 8.98 55.23
C ASP A 146 14.46 7.92 56.23
N PRO A 147 14.89 7.92 57.50
CA PRO A 147 14.40 6.99 58.52
C PRO A 147 12.89 7.02 58.73
N GLU A 148 12.24 8.14 58.40
CA GLU A 148 10.80 8.33 58.58
C GLU A 148 9.98 8.01 57.31
N ALA A 149 10.61 7.52 56.23
CA ALA A 149 9.96 7.32 54.93
C ALA A 149 8.65 6.51 55.00
N GLU A 150 8.61 5.45 55.81
CA GLU A 150 7.41 4.61 55.98
C GLU A 150 6.28 5.34 56.73
N THR A 151 6.63 6.05 57.81
CA THR A 151 5.69 6.86 58.59
C THR A 151 5.12 8.01 57.75
N GLN A 152 5.99 8.65 56.96
CA GLN A 152 5.59 9.72 56.05
C GLN A 152 4.70 9.19 54.92
N ARG A 153 5.03 8.05 54.31
CA ARG A 153 4.20 7.39 53.27
C ARG A 153 2.82 7.05 53.81
N SER A 154 2.76 6.41 54.98
CA SER A 154 1.49 6.00 55.59
C SER A 154 0.62 7.19 55.97
N THR A 155 1.21 8.27 56.51
CA THR A 155 0.51 9.53 56.81
C THR A 155 -0.02 10.18 55.54
N TYR A 156 0.81 10.28 54.49
CA TYR A 156 0.42 10.83 53.19
C TYR A 156 -0.74 10.03 52.59
N ARG A 157 -0.66 8.70 52.61
CA ARG A 157 -1.71 7.81 52.11
C ARG A 157 -3.03 7.99 52.88
N ARG A 158 -2.98 8.19 54.20
CA ARG A 158 -4.18 8.44 55.02
C ARG A 158 -4.83 9.77 54.63
N ALA A 159 -4.05 10.83 54.51
CA ALA A 159 -4.56 12.14 54.10
C ALA A 159 -5.23 12.09 52.71
N LEU A 160 -4.66 11.33 51.76
CA LEU A 160 -5.28 11.09 50.46
C LEU A 160 -6.61 10.32 50.55
N ALA A 161 -6.68 9.31 51.43
CA ALA A 161 -7.92 8.57 51.66
C ALA A 161 -9.01 9.44 52.30
N ASP A 162 -8.62 10.41 53.12
CA ASP A 162 -9.50 11.40 53.74
C ASP A 162 -9.91 12.53 52.77
N GLY A 163 -9.46 12.49 51.50
CA GLY A 163 -9.85 13.44 50.45
C GLY A 163 -8.99 14.69 50.35
N ALA A 164 -7.82 14.73 50.99
CA ALA A 164 -6.89 15.85 50.85
C ALA A 164 -6.34 15.95 49.42
N ASP A 165 -6.11 17.17 48.93
CA ASP A 165 -5.45 17.41 47.64
C ASP A 165 -3.94 17.05 47.76
N PRO A 166 -3.43 16.10 46.96
CA PRO A 166 -2.01 15.74 46.95
C PRO A 166 -1.05 16.95 46.89
N LYS A 167 -1.44 18.03 46.22
CA LYS A 167 -0.61 19.24 46.03
C LYS A 167 -0.44 20.06 47.30
N THR A 168 -1.37 19.95 48.25
CA THR A 168 -1.32 20.69 49.52
C THR A 168 -0.54 19.94 50.61
N LEU A 169 -0.20 18.67 50.37
CA LEU A 169 0.52 17.80 51.30
C LEU A 169 2.05 18.01 51.31
N GLY A 170 2.54 19.06 50.65
CA GLY A 170 3.93 19.54 50.80
C GLY A 170 5.02 18.64 50.23
N ARG A 171 4.68 17.64 49.40
CA ARG A 171 5.65 16.78 48.69
C ARG A 171 5.59 16.95 47.19
N PRO A 172 6.74 16.89 46.49
CA PRO A 172 6.76 16.97 45.04
C PRO A 172 6.07 15.75 44.42
N ILE A 173 5.19 16.00 43.45
CA ILE A 173 4.51 14.97 42.66
C ILE A 173 5.18 14.94 41.29
N ALA A 174 5.71 13.77 40.91
CA ALA A 174 6.26 13.55 39.59
C ALA A 174 5.20 12.93 38.69
N GLY A 175 4.85 13.61 37.60
CA GLY A 175 3.92 13.11 36.58
C GLY A 175 4.63 12.61 35.33
N GLY A 176 3.96 11.75 34.56
CA GLY A 176 4.45 11.33 33.24
C GLY A 176 3.39 10.64 32.39
N ASN A 177 3.64 10.57 31.07
CA ASN A 177 2.86 9.77 30.13
C ASN A 177 3.81 8.85 29.33
N LEU A 178 4.02 7.63 29.86
CA LEU A 178 5.06 6.70 29.40
C LEU A 178 4.47 5.34 28.98
N THR A 179 5.15 4.67 28.05
CA THR A 179 4.88 3.26 27.72
C THR A 179 5.43 2.33 28.80
N ARG A 180 4.97 1.06 28.81
CA ARG A 180 5.47 0.02 29.74
C ARG A 180 7.00 -0.08 29.75
N ASP A 181 7.64 -0.06 28.60
CA ASP A 181 9.10 -0.18 28.50
C ASP A 181 9.82 1.03 29.10
N LYS A 182 9.28 2.23 28.89
CA LYS A 182 9.83 3.46 29.48
C LYS A 182 9.59 3.54 30.99
N LEU A 183 8.46 3.01 31.47
CA LEU A 183 8.22 2.83 32.90
C LEU A 183 9.23 1.85 33.50
N ALA A 184 9.50 0.73 32.83
CA ALA A 184 10.46 -0.27 33.29
C ALA A 184 11.89 0.30 33.32
N ALA A 185 12.28 1.08 32.32
CA ALA A 185 13.58 1.75 32.30
C ALA A 185 13.72 2.80 33.42
N LYS A 186 12.62 3.48 33.80
CA LYS A 186 12.64 4.56 34.80
C LYS A 186 12.53 4.06 36.23
N PHE A 187 11.67 3.08 36.50
CA PHE A 187 11.32 2.62 37.86
C PHE A 187 11.63 1.14 38.12
N GLY A 188 12.11 0.42 37.11
CA GLY A 188 12.34 -1.02 37.17
C GLY A 188 11.16 -1.86 36.70
N PRO A 189 11.40 -3.13 36.33
CA PRO A 189 10.39 -4.01 35.74
C PRO A 189 9.21 -4.30 36.68
N ALA A 190 9.47 -4.51 37.98
CA ALA A 190 8.43 -4.83 38.97
C ALA A 190 7.43 -3.68 39.18
N VAL A 191 7.93 -2.43 39.25
CA VAL A 191 7.07 -1.24 39.38
C VAL A 191 6.29 -1.00 38.10
N SER A 192 6.93 -1.18 36.93
CA SER A 192 6.23 -1.06 35.64
C SER A 192 5.07 -2.05 35.52
N GLU A 193 5.28 -3.32 35.86
CA GLU A 193 4.24 -4.34 35.86
C GLU A 193 3.11 -4.01 36.85
N SER A 194 3.46 -3.57 38.06
CA SER A 194 2.47 -3.16 39.06
C SER A 194 1.63 -1.98 38.56
N MET A 195 2.27 -0.95 37.99
CA MET A 195 1.60 0.23 37.43
C MET A 195 0.64 -0.13 36.29
N CYS A 196 0.97 -1.12 35.46
CA CYS A 196 0.09 -1.56 34.38
C CYS A 196 -1.21 -2.21 34.89
N ASN A 197 -1.21 -2.72 36.12
CA ASN A 197 -2.33 -3.44 36.73
C ASN A 197 -3.07 -2.62 37.81
N LEU A 198 -2.69 -1.36 38.03
CA LEU A 198 -3.34 -0.54 39.06
C LEU A 198 -4.77 -0.13 38.66
N PRO A 199 -5.71 -0.09 39.62
CA PRO A 199 -7.00 0.54 39.39
C PRO A 199 -6.82 2.03 39.08
N LEU A 200 -7.56 2.52 38.08
CA LEU A 200 -7.50 3.90 37.65
C LEU A 200 -7.88 4.85 38.79
N ALA A 201 -7.26 6.03 38.76
CA ALA A 201 -7.49 7.14 39.67
C ALA A 201 -7.31 6.82 41.16
N THR A 202 -6.68 5.70 41.52
CA THR A 202 -6.45 5.28 42.91
C THR A 202 -4.97 5.29 43.25
N TRP A 203 -4.61 5.84 44.41
CA TRP A 203 -3.25 5.81 44.92
C TRP A 203 -2.91 4.45 45.53
N GLN A 204 -1.80 3.86 45.09
CA GLN A 204 -1.36 2.53 45.51
C GLN A 204 0.13 2.57 45.93
N PRO A 205 0.50 1.87 47.02
CA PRO A 205 1.89 1.79 47.44
C PRO A 205 2.69 0.89 46.50
N LEU A 206 3.83 1.39 46.03
CA LEU A 206 4.82 0.64 45.26
C LEU A 206 6.19 0.84 45.90
N GLU A 207 7.16 0.02 45.54
CA GLU A 207 8.50 0.07 46.13
C GLU A 207 9.57 -0.19 45.07
N THR A 208 10.63 0.61 45.10
CA THR A 208 11.90 0.34 44.45
C THR A 208 12.94 -0.02 45.51
N GLY A 209 14.12 -0.47 45.11
CA GLY A 209 15.20 -0.83 46.06
C GLY A 209 15.63 0.34 46.96
N ASP A 210 15.44 1.56 46.47
CA ASP A 210 15.97 2.82 46.97
C ASP A 210 14.87 3.80 47.44
N SER A 211 13.60 3.59 47.07
CA SER A 211 12.49 4.45 47.48
C SER A 211 11.19 3.68 47.69
N LEU A 212 10.40 4.11 48.66
CA LEU A 212 8.99 3.77 48.75
C LEU A 212 8.21 4.77 47.90
N LEU A 213 7.21 4.31 47.15
CA LEU A 213 6.43 5.14 46.24
C LEU A 213 4.94 5.06 46.60
N LEU A 214 4.22 6.15 46.35
CA LEU A 214 2.78 6.13 46.12
C LEU A 214 2.55 6.51 44.67
N ALA A 215 1.93 5.62 43.91
CA ALA A 215 1.66 5.82 42.49
C ALA A 215 0.16 5.82 42.22
N ARG A 216 -0.26 6.64 41.26
CA ARG A 216 -1.64 6.70 40.76
C ARG A 216 -1.61 6.73 39.25
N VAL A 217 -2.36 5.85 38.61
CA VAL A 217 -2.57 5.90 37.16
C VAL A 217 -3.87 6.63 36.89
N ASN A 218 -3.79 7.78 36.21
CA ASN A 218 -4.93 8.65 35.95
C ASN A 218 -5.66 8.23 34.68
N ARG A 219 -4.93 7.82 33.65
CA ARG A 219 -5.49 7.43 32.35
C ARG A 219 -4.56 6.45 31.64
N ILE A 220 -5.15 5.53 30.90
CA ILE A 220 -4.45 4.66 29.95
C ILE A 220 -4.91 5.07 28.55
N GLU A 221 -3.97 5.38 27.67
CA GLU A 221 -4.20 5.80 26.29
C GLU A 221 -3.51 4.83 25.33
N GLY A 222 -3.98 4.79 24.09
CA GLY A 222 -3.48 3.88 23.06
C GLY A 222 -4.24 2.54 23.05
N GLY A 223 -3.56 1.49 22.61
CA GLY A 223 -4.19 0.20 22.30
C GLY A 223 -4.85 0.24 20.93
N LEU A 224 -5.79 -0.67 20.71
CA LEU A 224 -6.54 -0.74 19.46
C LEU A 224 -7.64 0.34 19.44
N PRO A 225 -7.62 1.27 18.47
CA PRO A 225 -8.68 2.28 18.37
C PRO A 225 -10.04 1.63 18.09
N SER A 226 -11.12 2.41 18.26
CA SER A 226 -12.47 1.93 17.96
C SER A 226 -12.62 1.53 16.49
N ARG A 227 -13.46 0.52 16.25
CA ARG A 227 -13.69 -0.03 14.89
C ARG A 227 -14.11 1.03 13.87
N GLU A 228 -14.86 2.04 14.33
CA GLU A 228 -15.29 3.19 13.54
C GLU A 228 -14.12 4.12 13.19
N ALA A 229 -13.26 4.43 14.16
CA ALA A 229 -12.11 5.32 13.96
C ALA A 229 -11.10 4.78 12.93
N ILE A 230 -10.94 3.46 12.85
CA ILE A 230 -10.03 2.81 11.89
C ILE A 230 -10.74 2.25 10.64
N ARG A 231 -12.06 2.43 10.50
CA ARG A 231 -12.82 1.82 9.38
C ARG A 231 -12.28 2.24 8.02
N ALA A 232 -12.02 3.53 7.81
CA ALA A 232 -11.52 4.04 6.54
C ALA A 232 -10.16 3.44 6.18
N THR A 233 -9.25 3.37 7.15
CA THR A 233 -7.92 2.77 6.99
C THR A 233 -8.03 1.28 6.69
N LEU A 234 -8.85 0.53 7.44
CA LEU A 234 -9.06 -0.91 7.23
C LEU A 234 -9.59 -1.20 5.82
N VAL A 235 -10.55 -0.41 5.34
CA VAL A 235 -11.08 -0.56 3.97
C VAL A 235 -9.99 -0.30 2.95
N ALA A 236 -9.21 0.77 3.10
CA ALA A 236 -8.13 1.11 2.17
C ALA A 236 -7.06 0.01 2.10
N ASP A 237 -6.60 -0.46 3.26
CA ASP A 237 -5.57 -1.51 3.36
C ASP A 237 -6.07 -2.85 2.82
N TRP A 238 -7.30 -3.23 3.16
CA TRP A 238 -7.92 -4.45 2.64
C TRP A 238 -8.06 -4.39 1.12
N VAL A 239 -8.51 -3.27 0.56
CA VAL A 239 -8.62 -3.09 -0.90
C VAL A 239 -7.25 -3.15 -1.56
N ALA A 240 -6.24 -2.50 -0.98
CA ALA A 240 -4.87 -2.55 -1.49
C ALA A 240 -4.33 -3.99 -1.50
N ALA A 241 -4.55 -4.73 -0.41
CA ALA A 241 -4.14 -6.13 -0.29
C ALA A 241 -4.86 -7.02 -1.32
N ARG A 242 -6.16 -6.83 -1.53
CA ARG A 242 -6.91 -7.58 -2.55
C ARG A 242 -6.44 -7.30 -3.96
N LYS A 243 -6.14 -6.04 -4.29
CA LYS A 243 -5.58 -5.68 -5.60
C LYS A 243 -4.22 -6.32 -5.83
N LYS A 244 -3.37 -6.34 -4.79
CA LYS A 244 -2.07 -7.01 -4.85
C LYS A 244 -2.24 -8.51 -5.07
N GLN A 245 -3.08 -9.17 -4.27
CA GLN A 245 -3.37 -10.59 -4.42
C GLN A 245 -3.86 -10.93 -5.83
N ALA A 246 -4.81 -10.16 -6.37
CA ALA A 246 -5.31 -10.39 -7.72
C ALA A 246 -4.24 -10.20 -8.80
N ALA A 247 -3.30 -9.27 -8.61
CA ALA A 247 -2.17 -9.11 -9.53
C ALA A 247 -1.19 -10.29 -9.43
N ASP A 248 -0.92 -10.79 -8.22
CA ASP A 248 -0.05 -11.93 -7.99
C ASP A 248 -0.67 -13.23 -8.57
N ASP A 249 -1.95 -13.50 -8.29
CA ASP A 249 -2.71 -14.63 -8.84
C ASP A 249 -2.73 -14.59 -10.38
N PHE A 250 -2.91 -13.40 -10.95
CA PHE A 250 -2.84 -13.21 -12.39
C PHE A 250 -1.46 -13.55 -12.95
N VAL A 251 -0.39 -13.07 -12.31
CA VAL A 251 0.99 -13.38 -12.71
C VAL A 251 1.22 -14.88 -12.68
N GLU A 252 0.85 -15.56 -11.59
CA GLU A 252 0.95 -17.02 -11.50
C GLU A 252 0.18 -17.72 -12.62
N SER A 253 -1.05 -17.28 -12.91
CA SER A 253 -1.86 -17.83 -13.99
C SER A 253 -1.25 -17.64 -15.39
N VAL A 254 -0.47 -16.58 -15.57
CA VAL A 254 0.25 -16.32 -16.83
C VAL A 254 1.48 -17.21 -16.88
N VAL A 255 2.30 -17.25 -15.84
CA VAL A 255 3.50 -18.07 -15.75
C VAL A 255 3.19 -19.55 -15.97
N ALA A 256 2.10 -20.06 -15.40
CA ALA A 256 1.65 -21.44 -15.57
C ALA A 256 1.33 -21.86 -17.02
N ARG A 257 1.15 -20.89 -17.94
CA ARG A 257 0.93 -21.16 -19.38
C ARG A 257 2.22 -21.41 -20.14
N TYR A 258 3.37 -21.17 -19.52
CA TYR A 258 4.68 -21.30 -20.13
C TYR A 258 5.46 -22.44 -19.48
N ARG A 259 6.24 -23.14 -20.29
CA ARG A 259 7.26 -24.09 -19.82
C ARG A 259 8.62 -23.45 -20.01
N PHE A 260 9.39 -23.36 -18.94
CA PHE A 260 10.78 -22.89 -18.99
C PHE A 260 11.68 -24.12 -19.04
N GLU A 261 12.57 -24.17 -20.03
CA GLU A 261 13.58 -25.20 -20.18
C GLU A 261 14.94 -24.53 -20.07
N GLU A 262 15.80 -25.02 -19.18
CA GLU A 262 17.17 -24.55 -19.04
C GLU A 262 18.06 -25.36 -19.99
N ALA A 263 18.76 -24.68 -20.89
CA ALA A 263 19.79 -25.30 -21.70
C ALA A 263 21.09 -25.40 -20.87
N PRO A 264 21.83 -26.52 -20.94
CA PRO A 264 23.09 -26.70 -20.23
C PRO A 264 24.19 -25.72 -20.67
#